data_AF-A0A094PQ32-F1
#
_entry.id   AF-A0A094PQ32-F1
#
_cell.length_a   1.000
_cell.length_b   1.000
_cell.length_c   1.000
_cell.angle_alpha   90.00
_cell.angle_beta   90.00
_cell.angle_gamma   90.00
#
_symmetry.space_group_name_H-M   'P 1'
#
loop_
_entity.id
_entity.type
_entity.pdbx_description
1 polymer ?
#
loop_
_entity_poly.entity_id
_entity_poly.type
_entity_poly.pdbx_seq_one_letter_code
_entity_poly.pdbx_strand_id
1 'polypeptide(L)'
;MEKNVAAITMPAGVNLVISGVDGKSWIGLTNANGESVFNGQITAGESMTFTDPQMIKAVIGNAGAVALKVNGSDLGVAGANGEVVRLDFGANQSL
;
A
#
# COMPACT_ATOMS: atom_id res chain seq x y z
N MET A 1 -28.03 -4.78 22.06
CA MET A 1 -27.67 -4.64 20.63
C MET A 1 -26.16 -4.52 20.59
N GLU A 2 -25.45 -5.63 20.76
CA GLU A 2 -23.99 -5.63 20.70
C GLU A 2 -23.58 -5.46 19.23
N LYS A 3 -22.85 -4.39 18.94
CA LYS A 3 -22.14 -4.27 17.68
C LYS A 3 -21.09 -5.37 17.67
N ASN A 4 -21.36 -6.46 16.94
CA ASN A 4 -20.33 -7.39 16.50
C ASN A 4 -19.36 -6.61 15.62
N VAL A 5 -18.40 -5.95 16.24
CA VAL A 5 -17.18 -5.55 15.58
C VAL A 5 -16.43 -6.87 15.45
N ALA A 6 -16.59 -7.54 14.30
CA ALA A 6 -15.72 -8.66 13.97
C ALA A 6 -14.31 -8.14 14.20
N ALA A 7 -13.59 -8.70 15.17
CA ALA A 7 -12.17 -8.50 15.28
C ALA A 7 -11.62 -8.99 13.96
N ILE A 8 -11.37 -8.06 13.04
CA ILE A 8 -10.53 -8.29 11.89
C ILE A 8 -9.18 -8.61 12.47
N THR A 9 -8.96 -9.89 12.78
CA THR A 9 -7.65 -10.45 13.00
C THR A 9 -6.94 -10.21 11.68
N MET A 10 -6.31 -9.04 11.54
CA MET A 10 -5.39 -8.81 10.44
C MET A 10 -4.39 -9.96 10.58
N PRO A 11 -4.31 -10.87 9.59
CA PRO A 11 -3.31 -11.91 9.65
C PRO A 11 -1.97 -11.22 9.90
N ALA A 12 -1.09 -11.83 10.71
CA ALA A 12 0.21 -11.30 11.08
C ALA A 12 1.07 -10.99 9.83
N GLY A 13 0.79 -9.86 9.20
CA GLY A 13 0.96 -9.64 7.77
C GLY A 13 0.78 -8.17 7.43
N VAL A 14 0.93 -7.84 6.16
CA VAL A 14 0.88 -6.47 5.64
C VAL A 14 -0.46 -6.25 4.95
N ASN A 15 -1.14 -5.18 5.33
CA ASN A 15 -2.30 -4.61 4.63
C ASN A 15 -1.91 -3.23 4.12
N LEU A 16 -1.63 -3.12 2.83
CA LEU A 16 -1.29 -1.86 2.16
C LEU A 16 -2.50 -1.35 1.38
N VAL A 17 -2.96 -0.15 1.71
CA VAL A 17 -3.95 0.60 0.95
C VAL A 17 -3.22 1.71 0.20
N ILE A 18 -3.48 1.81 -1.10
CA ILE A 18 -2.94 2.83 -1.99
C ILE A 18 -4.11 3.61 -2.56
N SER A 19 -4.12 4.92 -2.34
CA SER A 19 -5.18 5.81 -2.80
C SER A 19 -4.62 6.86 -3.75
N GLY A 20 -5.21 7.00 -4.92
CA GLY A 20 -4.90 8.08 -5.85
C GLY A 20 -5.44 9.39 -5.32
N VAL A 21 -4.55 10.36 -5.08
CA VAL A 21 -4.91 11.69 -4.57
C VAL A 21 -4.81 12.78 -5.63
N ASP A 22 -3.97 12.59 -6.65
CA ASP A 22 -3.83 13.52 -7.78
C ASP A 22 -3.32 12.80 -9.04
N GLY A 23 -3.69 13.26 -10.23
CA GLY A 23 -3.18 12.72 -11.50
C GLY A 23 -3.22 11.20 -11.66
N LYS A 24 -2.13 10.63 -12.21
CA LYS A 24 -1.91 9.19 -12.40
C LYS A 24 -0.58 8.77 -11.80
N SER A 25 -0.56 7.65 -11.09
CA SER A 25 0.65 7.02 -10.56
C SER A 25 0.79 5.61 -11.12
N TRP A 26 2.03 5.17 -11.35
CA TRP A 26 2.34 3.77 -11.68
C TRP A 26 2.75 3.03 -10.42
N ILE A 27 2.19 1.86 -10.21
CA ILE A 27 2.40 1.03 -9.02
C ILE A 27 2.88 -0.35 -9.45
N GLY A 28 4.07 -0.74 -8.99
CA GLY A 28 4.58 -2.10 -9.04
C GLY A 28 4.72 -2.66 -7.63
N LEU A 29 4.03 -3.76 -7.33
CA LEU A 29 4.10 -4.46 -6.05
C LEU A 29 4.68 -5.87 -6.26
N THR A 30 5.61 -6.25 -5.39
CA THR A 30 6.18 -7.61 -5.35
C THR A 30 6.16 -8.18 -3.94
N ASN A 31 6.11 -9.51 -3.80
CA ASN A 31 6.20 -10.19 -2.51
C ASN A 31 7.67 -10.44 -2.10
N ALA A 32 7.89 -11.09 -0.96
CA ALA A 32 9.22 -11.43 -0.46
C ALA A 32 10.04 -12.31 -1.44
N ASN A 33 9.37 -13.16 -2.24
CA ASN A 33 9.99 -14.03 -3.23
C ASN A 33 10.32 -13.31 -4.55
N GLY A 34 9.94 -12.03 -4.68
CA GLY A 34 10.11 -11.25 -5.91
C GLY A 34 9.04 -11.49 -6.96
N GLU A 35 7.96 -12.20 -6.62
CA GLU A 35 6.83 -12.40 -7.53
C GLU A 35 5.98 -11.13 -7.58
N SER A 36 5.52 -10.77 -8.79
CA SER A 36 4.66 -9.61 -9.00
C SER A 36 3.27 -9.83 -8.40
N VAL A 37 2.92 -9.04 -7.40
CA VAL A 37 1.57 -8.98 -6.80
C VAL A 37 0.66 -8.08 -7.62
N PHE A 38 1.19 -6.94 -8.07
CA PHE A 38 0.45 -5.98 -8.88
C PHE A 38 1.40 -5.18 -9.76
N ASN A 39 0.97 -4.84 -10.95
CA ASN A 39 1.68 -3.92 -11.83
C ASN A 39 0.67 -3.16 -12.67
N GLY A 40 0.46 -1.89 -12.37
CA GLY A 40 -0.61 -1.11 -12.99
C GLY A 40 -0.53 0.36 -12.68
N GLN A 41 -1.61 1.07 -12.95
CA GLN A 41 -1.74 2.49 -12.65
C GLN A 41 -2.92 2.71 -11.71
N ILE A 42 -2.80 3.72 -10.86
CA ILE A 42 -3.87 4.23 -10.01
C ILE A 42 -4.08 5.69 -10.38
N THR A 43 -5.35 6.08 -10.52
CA THR A 43 -5.75 7.45 -10.83
C THR A 43 -6.42 8.12 -9.64
N ALA A 44 -6.47 9.45 -9.64
CA ALA A 44 -7.11 10.22 -8.58
C ALA A 44 -8.55 9.76 -8.30
N GLY A 45 -8.87 9.51 -7.03
CA GLY A 45 -10.17 9.00 -6.59
C GLY A 45 -10.28 7.47 -6.55
N GLU A 46 -9.33 6.74 -7.14
CA GLU A 46 -9.26 5.28 -6.99
C GLU A 46 -8.54 4.89 -5.70
N SER A 47 -8.90 3.73 -5.16
CA SER A 47 -8.21 3.15 -4.01
C SER A 47 -8.16 1.64 -4.15
N MET A 48 -7.00 1.07 -3.90
CA MET A 48 -6.75 -0.37 -3.99
C MET A 48 -6.12 -0.86 -2.69
N THR A 49 -6.52 -2.05 -2.26
CA THR A 49 -6.01 -2.68 -1.04
C THR A 49 -5.32 -3.98 -1.41
N PHE A 50 -4.10 -4.14 -0.91
CA PHE A 50 -3.25 -5.31 -1.13
C PHE A 50 -2.85 -5.91 0.21
N THR A 51 -2.83 -7.24 0.27
CA THR A 51 -2.45 -7.97 1.48
C THR A 51 -1.44 -9.05 1.19
N ASP A 52 -0.41 -9.15 2.03
CA ASP A 52 0.59 -10.23 1.97
C ASP A 52 0.94 -10.71 3.39
N PRO A 53 1.08 -12.03 3.65
CA PRO A 53 1.36 -12.55 4.98
C PRO A 53 2.77 -12.23 5.48
N GLN A 54 3.70 -11.80 4.63
CA GLN A 54 5.09 -11.56 5.02
C GLN A 54 5.55 -10.13 4.73
N MET A 55 5.49 -9.71 3.47
CA MET A 55 6.07 -8.45 3.01
C MET A 55 5.49 -8.03 1.67
N ILE A 56 5.26 -6.72 1.53
CA ILE A 56 4.98 -6.07 0.23
C ILE A 56 6.13 -5.11 -0.06
N LYS A 57 6.79 -5.30 -1.20
CA LYS A 57 7.76 -4.35 -1.76
C LYS A 57 7.06 -3.53 -2.83
N ALA A 58 6.94 -2.23 -2.61
CA ALA A 58 6.27 -1.29 -3.49
C ALA A 58 7.29 -0.44 -4.24
N VAL A 59 7.09 -0.30 -5.54
CA VAL A 59 7.73 0.68 -6.41
C VAL A 59 6.64 1.58 -6.95
N ILE A 60 6.73 2.87 -6.67
CA ILE A 60 5.68 3.84 -7.01
C ILE A 60 6.30 4.93 -7.84
N GLY A 61 5.85 5.08 -9.09
CA GLY A 61 6.24 6.16 -9.98
C GLY A 61 5.21 7.29 -9.97
N ASN A 62 5.68 8.54 -9.98
CA ASN A 62 4.88 9.71 -9.63
C ASN A 62 4.28 9.56 -8.22
N ALA A 63 5.14 9.39 -7.22
CA ALA A 63 4.73 9.09 -5.85
C ALA A 63 3.86 10.18 -5.19
N GLY A 64 4.01 11.44 -5.62
CA GLY A 64 3.17 12.55 -5.17
C GLY A 64 1.68 12.41 -5.54
N ALA A 65 1.35 11.55 -6.51
CA ALA A 65 -0.01 11.29 -6.94
C ALA A 65 -0.77 10.28 -6.07
N VAL A 66 -0.11 9.62 -5.11
CA VAL A 66 -0.73 8.59 -4.27
C VAL A 66 -0.42 8.77 -2.79
N ALA A 67 -1.40 8.42 -1.95
CA ALA A 67 -1.24 8.28 -0.51
C ALA A 67 -1.27 6.80 -0.10
N LEU A 68 -0.54 6.48 0.97
CA LEU A 68 -0.37 5.11 1.46
C LEU A 68 -0.87 4.97 2.88
N LYS A 69 -1.51 3.84 3.16
CA LYS A 69 -1.90 3.44 4.50
C LYS A 69 -1.54 1.99 4.71
N VAL A 70 -0.82 1.70 5.80
CA VAL A 70 -0.31 0.36 6.10
C VAL A 70 -0.81 -0.09 7.46
N ASN A 71 -1.45 -1.25 7.52
CA ASN A 71 -1.96 -1.84 8.78
C ASN A 71 -2.82 -0.88 9.61
N GLY A 72 -3.58 -0.01 8.94
CA GLY A 72 -4.39 1.01 9.60
C GLY A 72 -3.66 2.33 9.90
N SER A 73 -2.33 2.38 9.80
CA SER A 73 -1.52 3.59 9.96
C SER A 73 -1.43 4.37 8.65
N ASP A 74 -1.81 5.64 8.68
CA ASP A 74 -1.72 6.53 7.53
C ASP A 74 -0.28 7.07 7.40
N LEU A 75 0.35 6.81 6.26
CA LEU A 75 1.69 7.29 5.93
C LEU A 75 1.67 8.57 5.10
N GLY A 76 0.48 9.00 4.64
CA GLY A 76 0.33 10.16 3.78
C GLY A 76 0.85 9.92 2.37
N VAL A 77 1.21 11.02 1.70
CA VAL A 77 1.67 11.00 0.30
C VAL A 77 3.01 10.25 0.21
N ALA A 78 3.13 9.35 -0.77
CA ALA A 78 4.26 8.43 -0.87
C ALA A 78 5.61 9.10 -1.20
N GLY A 79 5.57 10.31 -1.78
CA GLY A 79 6.76 11.08 -2.18
C GLY A 79 6.39 12.36 -2.92
N ALA A 80 7.31 12.89 -3.73
CA ALA A 80 7.08 14.08 -4.54
C ALA A 80 6.48 13.77 -5.93
N ASN A 81 5.91 14.78 -6.58
CA ASN A 81 5.39 14.67 -7.95
C ASN A 81 6.51 14.28 -8.93
N GLY A 82 6.26 13.26 -9.75
CA GLY A 82 7.22 12.67 -10.69
C GLY A 82 8.28 11.77 -10.05
N GLU A 83 8.37 11.72 -8.72
CA GLU A 83 9.36 10.90 -8.02
C GLU A 83 9.04 9.41 -8.14
N VAL A 84 10.07 8.58 -8.18
CA VAL A 84 9.96 7.13 -8.06
C VAL A 84 10.47 6.70 -6.70
N VAL A 85 9.59 6.21 -5.83
CA VAL A 85 9.96 5.70 -4.49
C VAL A 85 9.91 4.18 -4.44
N ARG A 86 10.74 3.61 -3.57
CA ARG A 86 10.78 2.16 -3.27
C ARG A 86 10.61 1.97 -1.78
N LEU A 87 9.59 1.23 -1.39
CA LEU A 87 9.19 1.04 0.01
C LEU A 87 8.99 -0.44 0.28
N ASP A 88 9.54 -0.91 1.38
CA ASP A 88 9.40 -2.30 1.82
C ASP A 88 8.58 -2.33 3.11
N PHE A 89 7.38 -2.89 3.04
CA PHE A 89 6.47 -3.06 4.17
C PHE A 89 6.55 -4.49 4.65
N GLY A 90 7.02 -4.72 5.88
CA GLY A 90 7.10 -6.06 6.47
C GLY A 90 6.12 -6.25 7.63
N ALA A 91 5.63 -7.47 7.81
CA ALA A 91 4.72 -7.83 8.91
C ALA A 91 5.32 -7.59 10.32
N ASN A 92 6.65 -7.54 10.42
CA ASN A 92 7.41 -7.44 11.67
C ASN A 92 8.12 -6.10 11.88
N GLN A 93 7.85 -5.07 11.07
CA GLN A 93 8.43 -3.74 11.29
C GLN A 93 7.67 -3.06 12.44
N SER A 94 8.28 -2.99 13.62
CA SER A 94 7.87 -2.03 14.64
C SER A 94 8.16 -0.64 14.10
N LEU A 95 7.11 0.12 13.78
CA LEU A 95 7.17 1.55 13.48
C LEU A 95 7.52 2.33 14.74
#